data_AF-A0A9R1WMZ9-F1
#
_entry.id   AF-A0A9R1WMZ9-F1
#
_cell.length_a   1.000
_cell.length_b   1.000
_cell.length_c   1.000
_cell.angle_alpha   90.00
_cell.angle_beta   90.00
_cell.angle_gamma   90.00
#
_symmetry.space_group_name_H-M   'P 1'
#
loop_
_entity.id
_entity.type
_entity.pdbx_description
1 polymer ?
#
loop_
_entity_poly.entity_id
_entity_poly.type
_entity_poly.pdbx_seq_one_letter_code
_entity_poly.pdbx_strand_id
1 'polypeptide(L)'
;MTWVQNVARSQGYVIVTKRSKAITKDFISKIYVKAHDGWKLRVVRDEHNHEPSMYIEGHRFTMRLSDKEARLVQDLTELDVKPQNILPTLKMQNQNNVSSLRIIYNFFKKFGRSRREGRTPMRNVMHILQTKGYNLQYRVNTITNELEDLFFIHPTSLKMWQTFPYAVLMDATYKTNKYNLLFLEIVGVTSTNKTFSIAFAFIHNEKTSNYISALTCLKLTINDSFSPRVIVTDRDLTLMKACEDVFSQSNHLLCRQRIKPQKTWNSFHVKWKKLVESPTLNAYMQNYADLQTLLFEHADVFDYLYTVWLGKYAERFVSLWTDKHINFGNSTTNRVESQHAKLKNTWNMRNVIWTNSYMLLKKLYNHKKLLSKKLSHDRIFEILRKRVSVHAMDKILEEFHRSKRFALTPENCGCQLRTCFGLPCAHELVMYVGSPIPLDSNDAFWRKLDLTSSISVEYDDLNVDNHMQRFKEIYKNQPDHIKYNYLRRME
;
A
#
# COMPACT_ATOMS: atom_id res chain seq x y z
N MET A 1 46.48 -12.29 23.37
CA MET A 1 45.19 -12.57 24.03
C MET A 1 44.27 -13.49 23.23
N THR A 2 44.10 -13.28 21.91
CA THR A 2 43.24 -14.13 21.05
C THR A 2 43.63 -15.61 21.08
N TRP A 3 44.92 -15.93 21.03
CA TRP A 3 45.43 -17.30 21.14
C TRP A 3 44.97 -17.99 22.43
N VAL A 4 45.15 -17.31 23.58
CA VAL A 4 44.74 -17.82 24.91
C VAL A 4 43.24 -18.11 24.97
N GLN A 5 42.41 -17.23 24.40
CA GLN A 5 40.96 -17.44 24.33
C GLN A 5 40.57 -18.62 23.42
N ASN A 6 41.28 -18.83 22.31
CA ASN A 6 41.03 -19.94 21.40
C ASN A 6 41.40 -21.29 22.03
N VAL A 7 42.53 -21.36 22.72
CA VAL A 7 42.96 -22.56 23.46
C VAL A 7 41.94 -22.92 24.54
N ALA A 8 41.51 -21.95 25.36
CA ALA A 8 40.49 -22.22 26.38
C ALA A 8 39.15 -22.68 25.79
N ARG A 9 38.72 -22.08 24.66
CA ARG A 9 37.50 -22.51 23.96
C ARG A 9 37.60 -23.95 23.44
N SER A 10 38.76 -24.36 22.92
CA SER A 10 38.96 -25.75 22.50
C SER A 10 38.82 -26.76 23.64
N GLN A 11 38.95 -26.30 24.88
CA GLN A 11 38.81 -27.09 26.10
C GLN A 11 37.47 -26.89 26.80
N GLY A 12 36.49 -26.21 26.17
CA GLY A 12 35.17 -25.99 26.77
C GLY A 12 35.09 -24.85 27.79
N TYR A 13 36.13 -24.01 27.88
CA TYR A 13 36.23 -22.90 28.84
C TYR A 13 36.24 -21.53 28.17
N VAL A 14 35.84 -20.50 28.93
CA VAL A 14 35.73 -19.12 28.44
C VAL A 14 36.51 -18.18 29.34
N ILE A 15 37.55 -17.56 28.79
CA ILE A 15 38.41 -16.63 29.54
C ILE A 15 37.83 -15.22 29.52
N VAL A 16 37.64 -14.67 30.71
CA VAL A 16 37.16 -13.30 30.94
C VAL A 16 38.28 -12.47 31.55
N THR A 17 38.58 -11.30 30.99
CA THR A 17 39.57 -10.38 31.57
C THR A 17 38.93 -9.56 32.68
N LYS A 18 39.47 -9.64 33.91
CA LYS A 18 39.01 -8.85 35.07
C LYS A 18 40.14 -7.93 35.53
N ARG A 19 39.83 -6.66 35.83
CA ARG A 19 40.81 -5.65 36.28
C ARG A 19 40.97 -5.57 37.81
N SER A 20 40.19 -6.29 38.62
CA SER A 20 40.26 -6.17 40.09
C SER A 20 41.12 -7.26 40.74
N LYS A 21 41.91 -6.87 41.76
CA LYS A 21 42.64 -7.77 42.68
C LYS A 21 41.71 -8.52 43.64
N ALA A 22 40.39 -8.31 43.59
CA ALA A 22 39.45 -8.89 44.53
C ALA A 22 39.18 -10.36 44.22
N ILE A 23 39.38 -11.22 45.23
CA ILE A 23 39.06 -12.64 45.21
C ILE A 23 37.53 -12.78 45.35
N THR A 24 36.82 -12.97 44.25
CA THR A 24 35.40 -13.36 44.29
C THR A 24 35.30 -14.89 44.36
N LYS A 25 34.42 -15.41 45.23
CA LYS A 25 34.20 -16.86 45.46
C LYS A 25 33.72 -17.65 44.23
N ASP A 26 33.33 -16.98 43.15
CA ASP A 26 32.64 -17.59 42.01
C ASP A 26 33.54 -18.21 40.93
N PHE A 27 34.86 -17.97 40.95
CA PHE A 27 35.79 -18.49 39.94
C PHE A 27 37.11 -18.91 40.58
N ILE A 28 37.42 -20.20 40.49
CA ILE A 28 38.58 -20.81 41.15
C ILE A 28 39.84 -20.70 40.28
N SER A 29 39.71 -20.91 38.96
CA SER A 29 40.84 -20.84 38.02
C SER A 29 41.28 -19.42 37.66
N LYS A 30 42.60 -19.16 37.68
CA LYS A 30 43.20 -17.85 37.35
C LYS A 30 44.38 -18.02 36.41
N ILE A 31 44.45 -17.17 35.39
CA ILE A 31 45.58 -17.12 34.45
C ILE A 31 46.27 -15.77 34.62
N TYR A 32 47.57 -15.79 34.87
CA TYR A 32 48.40 -14.61 34.96
C TYR A 32 49.25 -14.45 33.71
N VAL A 33 49.36 -13.21 33.27
CA VAL A 33 50.21 -12.79 32.16
C VAL A 33 51.22 -11.79 32.74
N LYS A 34 52.51 -12.11 32.69
CA LYS A 34 53.59 -11.20 33.10
C LYS A 34 54.47 -10.93 31.88
N ALA A 35 54.77 -9.65 31.64
CA ALA A 35 55.71 -9.24 30.60
C ALA A 35 57.05 -8.86 31.25
N HIS A 36 58.11 -9.60 30.91
CA HIS A 36 59.52 -9.25 31.14
C HIS A 36 60.31 -9.98 30.05
N ASP A 37 60.95 -9.24 29.15
CA ASP A 37 61.64 -9.74 27.94
C ASP A 37 60.84 -10.77 27.11
N GLY A 38 59.51 -10.64 27.13
CA GLY A 38 58.57 -11.57 26.50
C GLY A 38 57.28 -11.74 27.30
N TRP A 39 56.27 -12.37 26.69
CA TRP A 39 54.99 -12.67 27.34
C TRP A 39 55.02 -14.07 27.95
N LYS A 40 55.00 -14.17 29.29
CA LYS A 40 54.88 -15.46 29.99
C LYS A 40 53.45 -15.65 30.52
N LEU A 41 52.77 -16.67 30.01
CA LEU A 41 51.44 -17.11 30.46
C LEU A 41 51.62 -18.20 31.53
N ARG A 42 51.01 -18.04 32.71
CA ARG A 42 50.98 -19.08 33.74
C ARG A 42 49.56 -19.27 34.25
N VAL A 43 49.08 -20.52 34.22
CA VAL A 43 47.87 -20.92 34.95
C VAL A 43 48.26 -21.00 36.43
N VAL A 44 47.60 -20.20 37.26
CA VAL A 44 47.89 -20.10 38.71
C VAL A 44 47.03 -21.06 39.52
N ARG A 45 45.84 -21.39 39.02
CA ARG A 45 44.98 -22.45 39.55
C ARG A 45 44.16 -22.99 38.38
N ASP A 46 44.06 -24.30 38.28
CA ASP A 46 43.38 -25.07 37.21
C ASP A 46 42.09 -25.75 37.69
N GLU A 47 41.77 -25.68 38.99
CA GLU A 47 40.50 -26.12 39.53
C GLU A 47 39.35 -25.21 39.05
N HIS A 48 38.27 -25.83 38.57
CA HIS A 48 37.04 -25.15 38.17
C HIS A 48 35.89 -25.63 39.07
N ASN A 49 34.94 -24.74 39.37
CA ASN A 49 33.71 -25.08 40.12
C ASN A 49 32.58 -25.60 39.21
N HIS A 50 32.91 -25.94 37.97
CA HIS A 50 32.01 -26.47 36.97
C HIS A 50 32.81 -27.28 35.95
N GLU A 51 32.14 -28.27 35.35
CA GLU A 51 32.70 -29.03 34.23
C GLU A 51 32.88 -28.15 32.97
N PRO A 52 33.80 -28.50 32.05
CA PRO A 52 33.91 -27.84 30.77
C PRO A 52 32.64 -28.00 29.94
N SER A 53 32.27 -26.95 29.21
CA SER A 53 31.07 -26.97 28.39
C SER A 53 31.28 -27.84 27.14
N MET A 54 30.44 -28.86 26.96
CA MET A 54 30.46 -29.70 25.75
C MET A 54 30.11 -28.92 24.47
N TYR A 55 29.29 -27.86 24.58
CA TYR A 55 28.83 -27.05 23.46
C TYR A 55 28.94 -25.56 23.79
N ILE A 56 29.96 -24.90 23.24
CA ILE A 56 30.19 -23.47 23.46
C ILE A 56 29.09 -22.60 22.82
N GLU A 57 28.32 -23.13 21.87
CA GLU A 57 27.22 -22.40 21.24
C GLU A 57 26.10 -21.99 22.21
N GLY A 58 25.98 -22.67 23.36
CA GLY A 58 25.01 -22.33 24.41
C GLY A 58 25.50 -21.35 25.48
N HIS A 59 26.80 -21.03 25.50
CA HIS A 59 27.40 -20.28 26.60
C HIS A 59 27.12 -18.77 26.48
N ARG A 60 26.50 -18.17 27.52
CA ARG A 60 25.99 -16.77 27.47
C ARG A 60 27.05 -15.72 27.18
N PHE A 61 28.32 -15.98 27.54
CA PHE A 61 29.40 -15.03 27.31
C PHE A 61 29.92 -15.09 25.86
N THR A 62 29.97 -16.26 25.23
CA THR A 62 30.49 -16.45 23.86
C THR A 62 29.47 -16.05 22.81
N MET A 63 28.19 -16.12 23.14
CA MET A 63 27.10 -15.57 22.32
C MET A 63 27.08 -14.04 22.27
N ARG A 64 27.91 -13.31 23.03
CA ARG A 64 27.92 -11.84 23.00
C ARG A 64 28.59 -11.33 21.74
N LEU A 65 28.01 -10.29 21.16
CA LEU A 65 28.66 -9.52 20.10
C LEU A 65 29.90 -8.83 20.66
N SER A 66 31.02 -8.97 19.96
CA SER A 66 32.19 -8.11 20.15
C SER A 66 31.87 -6.67 19.76
N ASP A 67 32.71 -5.70 20.16
CA ASP A 67 32.49 -4.28 19.80
C ASP A 67 32.49 -4.05 18.28
N LYS A 68 33.28 -4.82 17.53
CA LYS A 68 33.32 -4.77 16.06
C LYS A 68 32.01 -5.31 15.46
N GLU A 69 31.54 -6.44 15.95
CA GLU A 69 30.27 -7.05 15.50
C GLU A 69 29.07 -6.18 15.90
N ALA A 70 29.09 -5.57 17.09
CA ALA A 70 28.07 -4.64 17.55
C ALA A 70 27.97 -3.40 16.65
N ARG A 71 29.11 -2.83 16.23
CA ARG A 71 29.16 -1.72 15.25
C ARG A 71 28.60 -2.16 13.90
N LEU A 72 29.00 -3.32 13.39
CA LEU A 72 28.44 -3.83 12.13
C LEU A 72 26.92 -4.05 12.21
N VAL A 73 26.42 -4.61 13.32
CA VAL A 73 24.98 -4.76 13.54
C VAL A 73 24.31 -3.39 13.52
N GLN A 74 24.90 -2.37 14.15
CA GLN A 74 24.41 -1.00 14.11
C GLN A 74 24.38 -0.44 12.69
N ASP A 75 25.48 -0.51 11.93
CA ASP A 75 25.56 0.01 10.56
C ASP A 75 24.53 -0.68 9.64
N LEU A 76 24.44 -2.01 9.71
CA LEU A 76 23.44 -2.78 8.94
C LEU A 76 22.00 -2.46 9.37
N THR A 77 21.79 -2.10 10.64
CA THR A 77 20.48 -1.64 11.14
C THR A 77 20.14 -0.27 10.56
N GLU A 78 21.10 0.64 10.47
CA GLU A 78 20.92 1.96 9.87
C GLU A 78 20.66 1.87 8.35
N LEU A 79 21.14 0.79 7.72
CA LEU A 79 20.84 0.42 6.33
C LEU A 79 19.55 -0.41 6.16
N ASP A 80 18.70 -0.51 7.19
CA ASP A 80 17.41 -1.23 7.16
C ASP A 80 17.52 -2.75 6.84
N VAL A 81 18.67 -3.38 7.10
CA VAL A 81 18.84 -4.83 6.90
C VAL A 81 18.06 -5.60 7.98
N LYS A 82 17.26 -6.58 7.56
CA LYS A 82 16.47 -7.41 8.49
C LYS A 82 17.39 -8.19 9.44
N PRO A 83 17.05 -8.33 10.75
CA PRO A 83 17.85 -9.11 11.71
C PRO A 83 18.19 -10.53 11.24
N GLN A 84 17.27 -11.18 10.50
CA GLN A 84 17.45 -12.51 9.92
C GLN A 84 18.61 -12.57 8.91
N ASN A 85 18.91 -11.46 8.22
CA ASN A 85 19.98 -11.36 7.23
C ASN A 85 21.30 -10.85 7.84
N ILE A 86 21.24 -10.23 9.03
CA ILE A 86 22.43 -9.76 9.76
C ILE A 86 23.21 -10.94 10.34
N LEU A 87 22.53 -11.97 10.88
CA LEU A 87 23.23 -13.11 11.50
C LEU A 87 24.13 -13.89 10.51
N PRO A 88 23.66 -14.25 9.29
CA PRO A 88 24.51 -14.87 8.29
C PRO A 88 25.74 -14.02 7.96
N THR A 89 25.56 -12.70 7.83
CA THR A 89 26.66 -11.76 7.55
C THR A 89 27.72 -11.77 8.66
N LEU A 90 27.29 -11.80 9.93
CA LEU A 90 28.20 -11.92 11.08
C LEU A 90 28.98 -13.24 11.06
N LYS A 91 28.31 -14.35 10.76
CA LYS A 91 28.93 -15.68 10.70
C LYS A 91 29.88 -15.83 9.50
N MET A 92 29.60 -15.18 8.37
CA MET A 92 30.52 -15.12 7.23
C MET A 92 31.80 -14.35 7.57
N GLN A 93 31.68 -13.22 8.27
CA GLN A 93 32.86 -12.42 8.65
C GLN A 93 33.64 -13.02 9.83
N ASN A 94 33.00 -13.81 10.68
CA ASN A 94 33.61 -14.47 11.82
C ASN A 94 33.06 -15.89 11.97
N GLN A 95 33.79 -16.88 11.44
CA GLN A 95 33.41 -18.30 11.50
C GLN A 95 33.27 -18.83 12.93
N ASN A 96 33.90 -18.18 13.92
CA ASN A 96 33.80 -18.53 15.34
C ASN A 96 32.63 -17.83 16.05
N ASN A 97 31.79 -17.07 15.34
CA ASN A 97 30.64 -16.41 15.92
C ASN A 97 29.54 -17.42 16.26
N VAL A 98 29.25 -17.55 17.56
CA VAL A 98 28.18 -18.42 18.07
C VAL A 98 26.94 -17.62 18.49
N SER A 99 26.80 -16.37 18.03
CA SER A 99 25.63 -15.55 18.36
C SER A 99 24.36 -16.15 17.76
N SER A 100 23.25 -15.97 18.46
CA SER A 100 21.92 -16.38 17.98
C SER A 100 21.12 -15.18 17.50
N LEU A 101 20.06 -15.42 16.72
CA LEU A 101 19.10 -14.37 16.33
C LEU A 101 18.56 -13.61 17.54
N ARG A 102 18.35 -14.30 18.67
CA ARG A 102 17.90 -13.69 19.92
C ARG A 102 18.86 -12.60 20.42
N ILE A 103 20.17 -12.78 20.27
CA ILE A 103 21.17 -11.77 20.65
C ILE A 103 21.04 -10.53 19.77
N ILE A 104 20.85 -10.72 18.47
CA ILE A 104 20.62 -9.61 17.53
C ILE A 104 19.33 -8.88 17.93
N TYR A 105 18.21 -9.57 18.13
CA TYR A 105 16.97 -8.93 18.57
C TYR A 105 17.11 -8.19 19.91
N ASN A 106 17.87 -8.74 20.86
CA ASN A 106 18.16 -8.07 22.14
C ASN A 106 19.03 -6.82 21.95
N PHE A 107 20.02 -6.87 21.05
CA PHE A 107 20.83 -5.71 20.69
C PHE A 107 19.94 -4.61 20.11
N PHE A 108 19.08 -4.94 19.14
CA PHE A 108 18.10 -4.01 18.57
C PHE A 108 17.20 -3.38 19.64
N LYS A 109 16.71 -4.17 20.59
CA LYS A 109 15.88 -3.69 21.70
C LYS A 109 16.64 -2.71 22.59
N LYS A 110 17.91 -2.98 22.89
CA LYS A 110 18.80 -2.10 23.66
C LYS A 110 19.13 -0.82 22.88
N PHE A 111 19.58 -0.97 21.65
CA PHE A 111 19.95 0.12 20.75
C PHE A 111 18.77 1.07 20.52
N GLY A 112 17.58 0.53 20.21
CA GLY A 112 16.36 1.31 20.06
C GLY A 112 15.87 1.98 21.34
N ARG A 113 16.24 1.49 22.54
CA ARG A 113 15.97 2.20 23.81
C ARG A 113 16.92 3.37 23.99
N SER A 114 18.21 3.18 23.73
CA SER A 114 19.21 4.25 23.79
C SER A 114 18.88 5.41 22.85
N ARG A 115 18.48 5.11 21.61
CA ARG A 115 18.09 6.11 20.60
C ARG A 115 16.80 6.88 20.93
N ARG A 116 15.94 6.32 21.77
CA ARG A 116 14.71 6.99 22.20
C ARG A 116 14.95 8.12 23.20
N GLU A 117 16.13 8.18 23.83
CA GLU A 117 16.46 9.20 24.85
C GLU A 117 15.36 9.33 25.92
N GLY A 118 14.80 8.21 26.36
CA GLY A 118 13.70 8.19 27.34
C GLY A 118 12.30 8.52 26.78
N ARG A 119 12.15 8.88 25.50
CA ARG A 119 10.83 9.13 24.89
C ARG A 119 9.97 7.87 24.86
N THR A 120 8.66 8.07 25.05
CA THR A 120 7.69 7.01 24.79
C THR A 120 7.74 6.61 23.31
N PRO A 121 7.37 5.36 22.98
CA PRO A 121 7.32 4.86 21.60
C PRO A 121 6.59 5.81 20.63
N MET A 122 5.43 6.35 21.04
CA MET A 122 4.65 7.25 20.20
C MET A 122 5.26 8.65 20.08
N ARG A 123 5.79 9.22 21.16
CA ARG A 123 6.56 10.47 21.10
C ARG A 123 7.79 10.35 20.21
N ASN A 124 8.42 9.17 20.20
CA ASN A 124 9.54 8.90 19.30
C ASN A 124 9.10 8.82 17.83
N VAL A 125 7.94 8.23 17.52
CA VAL A 125 7.37 8.25 16.16
C VAL A 125 7.11 9.69 15.72
N MET A 126 6.45 10.49 16.55
CA MET A 126 6.18 11.91 16.28
C MET A 126 7.46 12.71 16.05
N HIS A 127 8.48 12.53 16.89
CA HIS A 127 9.79 13.16 16.73
C HIS A 127 10.48 12.74 15.43
N ILE A 128 10.43 11.46 15.06
CA ILE A 128 10.97 10.98 13.78
C ILE A 128 10.22 11.62 12.60
N LEU A 129 8.89 11.70 12.66
CA LEU A 129 8.09 12.31 11.60
C LEU A 129 8.42 13.80 11.43
N GLN A 130 8.53 14.54 12.54
CA GLN A 130 8.92 15.96 12.55
C GLN A 130 10.33 16.17 11.99
N THR A 131 11.33 15.41 12.47
CA THR A 131 12.71 15.51 11.97
C THR A 131 12.84 15.13 10.49
N LYS A 132 11.91 14.33 9.98
CA LYS A 132 11.83 13.97 8.56
C LYS A 132 10.94 14.91 7.74
N GLY A 133 10.39 15.98 8.34
CA GLY A 133 9.63 17.02 7.65
C GLY A 133 8.22 16.63 7.26
N TYR A 134 7.60 15.65 7.94
CA TYR A 134 6.18 15.35 7.74
C TYR A 134 5.33 16.48 8.32
N ASN A 135 4.15 16.69 7.75
CA ASN A 135 3.11 17.50 8.38
C ASN A 135 2.29 16.57 9.27
N LEU A 136 2.08 16.97 10.53
CA LEU A 136 1.39 16.16 11.53
C LEU A 136 0.19 16.93 12.06
N GLN A 137 -0.87 16.19 12.32
CA GLN A 137 -2.02 16.63 13.12
C GLN A 137 -2.27 15.55 14.16
N TYR A 138 -2.60 15.95 15.38
CA TYR A 138 -2.77 14.99 16.45
C TYR A 138 -3.82 15.41 17.46
N ARG A 139 -4.40 14.43 18.14
CA ARG A 139 -5.29 14.63 19.27
C ARG A 139 -4.67 14.05 20.52
N VAL A 140 -4.70 14.83 21.60
CA VAL A 140 -4.32 14.38 22.94
C VAL A 140 -5.56 14.28 23.82
N ASN A 141 -5.53 13.33 24.74
CA ASN A 141 -6.50 13.28 25.81
C ASN A 141 -6.31 14.50 26.73
N THR A 142 -7.37 15.26 26.98
CA THR A 142 -7.30 16.49 27.77
C THR A 142 -6.99 16.25 29.25
N ILE A 143 -7.25 15.05 29.77
CA ILE A 143 -7.04 14.69 31.17
C ILE A 143 -5.67 14.02 31.34
N THR A 144 -5.38 12.98 30.57
CA THR A 144 -4.14 12.19 30.72
C THR A 144 -2.95 12.77 29.96
N ASN A 145 -3.19 13.72 29.04
CA ASN A 145 -2.19 14.28 28.13
C ASN A 145 -1.48 13.21 27.26
N GLU A 146 -2.13 12.05 27.09
CA GLU A 146 -1.65 10.98 26.23
C GLU A 146 -2.09 11.22 24.78
N LEU A 147 -1.23 10.85 23.82
CA LEU A 147 -1.55 10.94 22.40
C LEU A 147 -2.57 9.87 22.04
N GLU A 148 -3.75 10.28 21.57
CA GLU A 148 -4.79 9.36 21.11
C GLU A 148 -4.65 9.13 19.61
N ASP A 149 -4.77 10.18 18.81
CA ASP A 149 -4.77 10.08 17.36
C ASP A 149 -3.59 10.86 16.77
N LEU A 150 -2.97 10.31 15.73
CA LEU A 150 -1.86 10.93 15.01
C LEU A 150 -2.04 10.75 13.52
N PHE A 151 -2.44 11.83 12.84
CA PHE A 151 -2.46 11.95 11.39
C PHE A 151 -1.14 12.54 10.89
N PHE A 152 -0.63 12.02 9.78
CA PHE A 152 0.57 12.57 9.16
C PHE A 152 0.62 12.36 7.65
N ILE A 153 1.19 13.35 6.98
CA ILE A 153 1.37 13.38 5.52
C ILE A 153 2.78 13.86 5.18
N HIS A 154 3.43 13.16 4.25
CA HIS A 154 4.75 13.57 3.75
C HIS A 154 4.59 14.69 2.70
N PRO A 155 5.48 15.69 2.62
CA PRO A 155 5.36 16.78 1.64
C PRO A 155 5.27 16.31 0.19
N THR A 156 6.01 15.25 -0.17
CA THR A 156 5.91 14.66 -1.51
C THR A 156 4.56 13.98 -1.74
N SER A 157 4.01 13.31 -0.72
CA SER A 157 2.67 12.72 -0.79
C SER A 157 1.58 13.78 -0.86
N LEU A 158 1.75 14.91 -0.17
CA LEU A 158 0.86 16.07 -0.29
C LEU A 158 0.85 16.62 -1.71
N LYS A 159 2.02 16.87 -2.31
CA LYS A 159 2.10 17.32 -3.71
C LYS A 159 1.42 16.34 -4.66
N MET A 160 1.63 15.05 -4.43
CA MET A 160 1.00 13.97 -5.20
C MET A 160 -0.52 13.94 -5.04
N TRP A 161 -1.01 14.09 -3.81
CA TRP A 161 -2.42 14.18 -3.48
C TRP A 161 -3.08 15.37 -4.19
N GLN A 162 -2.46 16.54 -4.11
CA GLN A 162 -2.89 17.75 -4.80
C GLN A 162 -2.85 17.61 -6.34
N THR A 163 -2.02 16.72 -6.88
CA THR A 163 -1.95 16.43 -8.32
C THR A 163 -3.03 15.45 -8.77
N PHE A 164 -3.28 14.38 -8.00
CA PHE A 164 -4.21 13.31 -8.33
C PHE A 164 -5.27 13.10 -7.23
N PRO A 165 -6.17 14.08 -7.01
CA PRO A 165 -7.05 14.05 -5.85
C PRO A 165 -8.33 13.23 -6.06
N TYR A 166 -8.46 12.53 -7.20
CA TYR A 166 -9.76 11.99 -7.66
C TYR A 166 -10.16 10.62 -7.09
N ALA A 167 -9.19 9.75 -6.78
CA ALA A 167 -9.46 8.38 -6.36
C ALA A 167 -8.69 8.05 -5.10
N VAL A 168 -9.43 7.73 -4.03
CA VAL A 168 -8.87 7.40 -2.72
C VAL A 168 -9.24 5.97 -2.36
N LEU A 169 -8.27 5.21 -1.85
CA LEU A 169 -8.50 3.90 -1.31
C LEU A 169 -7.98 3.86 0.12
N MET A 170 -8.75 3.25 1.01
CA MET A 170 -8.43 3.20 2.43
C MET A 170 -8.56 1.78 2.96
N ASP A 171 -7.62 1.40 3.80
CA ASP A 171 -7.69 0.18 4.60
C ASP A 171 -7.23 0.50 6.02
N ALA A 172 -8.02 0.02 6.98
CA ALA A 172 -7.75 0.17 8.39
C ALA A 172 -7.34 -1.20 8.94
N THR A 173 -6.12 -1.27 9.47
CA THR A 173 -5.55 -2.53 9.96
C THR A 173 -5.52 -2.55 11.48
N TYR A 174 -6.19 -3.55 12.06
CA TYR A 174 -6.27 -3.75 13.51
C TYR A 174 -5.02 -4.39 14.10
N LYS A 175 -4.71 -4.01 15.34
CA LYS A 175 -3.83 -4.77 16.25
C LYS A 175 -2.45 -5.14 15.67
N THR A 176 -1.93 -4.31 14.77
CA THR A 176 -0.62 -4.55 14.13
C THR A 176 0.56 -4.09 15.00
N ASN A 177 0.31 -3.41 16.13
CA ASN A 177 1.33 -2.87 17.02
C ASN A 177 1.08 -3.25 18.49
N LYS A 178 2.14 -3.19 19.30
CA LYS A 178 2.12 -3.50 20.75
C LYS A 178 1.12 -2.64 21.55
N TYR A 179 0.65 -1.53 20.99
CA TYR A 179 -0.25 -0.57 21.63
C TYR A 179 -1.72 -0.80 21.24
N ASN A 180 -2.01 -1.85 20.45
CA ASN A 180 -3.34 -2.15 19.92
C ASN A 180 -3.99 -0.98 19.15
N LEU A 181 -3.19 -0.03 18.64
CA LEU A 181 -3.70 1.10 17.88
C LEU A 181 -4.09 0.63 16.47
N LEU A 182 -5.18 1.19 15.98
CA LEU A 182 -5.59 1.06 14.59
C LEU A 182 -4.62 1.88 13.72
N PHE A 183 -4.20 1.29 12.59
CA PHE A 183 -3.42 2.01 11.59
C PHE A 183 -4.24 2.11 10.30
N LEU A 184 -4.62 3.35 9.96
CA LEU A 184 -5.30 3.70 8.72
C LEU A 184 -4.26 4.14 7.69
N GLU A 185 -4.22 3.45 6.56
CA GLU A 185 -3.45 3.88 5.39
C GLU A 185 -4.38 4.41 4.31
N ILE A 186 -4.05 5.59 3.79
CA ILE A 186 -4.79 6.27 2.73
C ILE A 186 -3.90 6.33 1.50
N VAL A 187 -4.36 5.77 0.39
CA VAL A 187 -3.60 5.73 -0.88
C VAL A 187 -4.39 6.36 -2.02
N GLY A 188 -3.66 6.92 -2.97
CA GLY A 188 -4.19 7.50 -4.19
C GLY A 188 -3.74 6.72 -5.42
N VAL A 189 -4.37 7.04 -6.56
CA VAL A 189 -4.06 6.45 -7.86
C VAL A 189 -3.78 7.56 -8.87
N THR A 190 -2.71 7.37 -9.65
CA THR A 190 -2.36 8.29 -10.74
C THR A 190 -3.03 7.89 -12.05
N SER A 191 -3.06 8.83 -13.00
CA SER A 191 -3.53 8.60 -14.38
C SER A 191 -2.84 7.44 -15.09
N THR A 192 -1.63 7.07 -14.67
CA THR A 192 -0.86 5.92 -15.21
C THR A 192 -1.10 4.61 -14.45
N ASN A 193 -2.16 4.58 -13.66
CA ASN A 193 -2.60 3.43 -12.86
C ASN A 193 -1.58 2.96 -11.80
N LYS A 194 -0.77 3.89 -11.31
CA LYS A 194 0.20 3.66 -10.22
C LYS A 194 -0.35 4.18 -8.91
N THR A 195 -0.08 3.42 -7.84
CA THR A 195 -0.49 3.73 -6.47
C THR A 195 0.58 4.51 -5.73
N PHE A 196 0.17 5.45 -4.90
CA PHE A 196 1.03 6.17 -3.97
C PHE A 196 0.33 6.32 -2.61
N SER A 197 1.09 6.37 -1.52
CA SER A 197 0.52 6.65 -0.20
C SER A 197 0.29 8.15 -0.06
N ILE A 198 -0.94 8.54 0.27
CA ILE A 198 -1.35 9.93 0.53
C ILE A 198 -0.98 10.29 1.96
N ALA A 199 -1.59 9.62 2.93
CA ALA A 199 -1.46 9.94 4.33
C ALA A 199 -1.66 8.69 5.19
N PHE A 200 -1.36 8.83 6.47
CA PHE A 200 -1.48 7.77 7.45
C PHE A 200 -2.10 8.33 8.72
N ALA A 201 -2.81 7.48 9.45
CA ALA A 201 -3.28 7.81 10.78
C ALA A 201 -3.09 6.63 11.75
N PHE A 202 -2.56 6.92 12.94
CA PHE A 202 -2.76 6.08 14.12
C PHE A 202 -4.02 6.55 14.82
N ILE A 203 -4.93 5.63 15.07
CA ILE A 203 -6.22 5.91 15.68
C ILE A 203 -6.32 5.09 16.97
N HIS A 204 -6.63 5.75 18.08
CA HIS A 204 -6.73 5.10 19.38
C HIS A 204 -7.97 4.24 19.53
N ASN A 205 -9.13 4.80 19.15
CA ASN A 205 -10.42 4.16 19.26
C ASN A 205 -11.04 4.03 17.88
N GLU A 206 -11.56 2.85 17.55
CA GLU A 206 -12.34 2.60 16.35
C GLU A 206 -13.75 3.19 16.49
N LYS A 207 -13.82 4.51 16.66
CA LYS A 207 -15.08 5.27 16.66
C LYS A 207 -15.11 6.14 15.42
N THR A 208 -16.32 6.38 14.93
CA THR A 208 -16.57 7.25 13.78
C THR A 208 -15.94 8.64 13.96
N SER A 209 -15.98 9.21 15.17
CA SER A 209 -15.39 10.54 15.45
C SER A 209 -13.87 10.59 15.28
N ASN A 210 -13.15 9.50 15.58
CA ASN A 210 -11.72 9.39 15.34
C ASN A 210 -11.41 9.41 13.84
N TYR A 211 -12.15 8.63 13.05
CA TYR A 211 -12.01 8.62 11.60
C TYR A 211 -12.37 9.96 10.98
N ILE A 212 -13.47 10.59 11.42
CA ILE A 212 -13.85 11.94 10.98
C ILE A 212 -12.69 12.91 11.18
N SER A 213 -12.06 12.92 12.36
CA SER A 213 -10.92 13.80 12.62
C SER A 213 -9.76 13.58 11.63
N ALA A 214 -9.39 12.33 11.36
CA ALA A 214 -8.34 12.00 10.39
C ALA A 214 -8.70 12.39 8.95
N LEU A 215 -9.94 12.14 8.53
CA LEU A 215 -10.42 12.47 7.19
C LEU A 215 -10.60 13.98 6.99
N THR A 216 -11.04 14.71 8.02
CA THR A 216 -11.09 16.18 8.01
C THR A 216 -9.68 16.74 7.86
N CYS A 217 -8.68 16.20 8.57
CA CYS A 217 -7.28 16.59 8.37
C CYS A 217 -6.84 16.40 6.91
N LEU A 218 -7.20 15.27 6.29
CA LEU A 218 -6.91 15.02 4.87
C LEU A 218 -7.59 16.05 3.96
N LYS A 219 -8.88 16.33 4.16
CA LYS A 219 -9.67 17.27 3.36
C LYS A 219 -9.07 18.68 3.38
N LEU A 220 -8.73 19.16 4.59
CA LEU A 220 -8.11 20.48 4.80
C LEU A 220 -6.73 20.62 4.14
N THR A 221 -6.03 19.54 3.78
CA THR A 221 -4.77 19.63 3.02
C THR A 221 -4.95 20.09 1.57
N ILE A 222 -6.17 20.05 1.04
CA ILE A 222 -6.54 20.59 -0.27
C ILE A 222 -7.35 21.86 -0.09
N ASN A 223 -8.60 21.73 0.34
CA ASN A 223 -9.54 22.79 0.71
C ASN A 223 -10.81 22.15 1.29
N ASP A 224 -11.64 22.94 1.96
CA ASP A 224 -12.81 22.42 2.69
C ASP A 224 -14.00 22.03 1.79
N SER A 225 -14.04 22.50 0.54
CA SER A 225 -15.07 22.14 -0.44
C SER A 225 -14.72 20.92 -1.28
N PHE A 226 -13.49 20.41 -1.19
CA PHE A 226 -12.99 19.34 -2.05
C PHE A 226 -13.56 17.98 -1.64
N SER A 227 -14.02 17.22 -2.64
CA SER A 227 -14.34 15.79 -2.51
C SER A 227 -13.70 14.99 -3.64
N PRO A 228 -13.06 13.83 -3.35
CA PRO A 228 -12.63 12.90 -4.39
C PRO A 228 -13.86 12.37 -5.16
N ARG A 229 -13.68 11.93 -6.41
CA ARG A 229 -14.79 11.35 -7.18
C ARG A 229 -15.17 9.96 -6.69
N VAL A 230 -14.19 9.22 -6.17
CA VAL A 230 -14.40 7.87 -5.65
C VAL A 230 -13.57 7.60 -4.40
N ILE A 231 -14.20 6.97 -3.42
CA ILE A 231 -13.56 6.40 -2.24
C ILE A 231 -13.86 4.91 -2.21
N VAL A 232 -12.81 4.08 -2.17
CA VAL A 232 -12.94 2.63 -2.01
C VAL A 232 -12.45 2.24 -0.62
N THR A 233 -13.34 1.72 0.20
CA THR A 233 -12.98 1.18 1.51
C THR A 233 -13.39 -0.28 1.60
N ASP A 234 -12.98 -0.89 2.70
CA ASP A 234 -13.58 -2.12 3.14
C ASP A 234 -14.84 -1.88 3.97
N ARG A 235 -15.55 -2.96 4.35
CA ARG A 235 -16.77 -2.92 5.17
C ARG A 235 -16.45 -2.70 6.65
N ASP A 236 -15.79 -1.59 6.97
CA ASP A 236 -15.68 -1.03 8.31
C ASP A 236 -16.78 0.03 8.46
N LEU A 237 -17.79 -0.29 9.27
CA LEU A 237 -18.98 0.56 9.43
C LEU A 237 -18.64 1.96 9.96
N THR A 238 -17.60 2.07 10.79
CA THR A 238 -17.20 3.35 11.38
C THR A 238 -16.43 4.21 10.38
N LEU A 239 -15.53 3.60 9.59
CA LEU A 239 -14.85 4.27 8.49
C LEU A 239 -15.81 4.67 7.38
N MET A 240 -16.75 3.79 7.01
CA MET A 240 -17.79 4.07 6.01
C MET A 240 -18.60 5.29 6.41
N LYS A 241 -19.09 5.33 7.65
CA LYS A 241 -19.87 6.46 8.15
C LYS A 241 -19.05 7.76 8.17
N ALA A 242 -17.78 7.69 8.59
CA ALA A 242 -16.91 8.86 8.57
C ALA A 242 -16.64 9.38 7.15
N CYS A 243 -16.49 8.49 6.16
CA CYS A 243 -16.37 8.88 4.75
C CYS A 243 -17.63 9.59 4.26
N GLU A 244 -18.82 9.09 4.59
CA GLU A 244 -20.10 9.72 4.24
C GLU A 244 -20.24 11.12 4.86
N ASP A 245 -19.79 11.29 6.10
CA ASP A 245 -19.91 12.57 6.81
C ASP A 245 -18.92 13.62 6.29
N VAL A 246 -17.66 13.23 5.98
CA VAL A 246 -16.60 14.18 5.57
C VAL A 246 -16.60 14.44 4.06
N PHE A 247 -16.87 13.41 3.26
CA PHE A 247 -16.76 13.40 1.80
C PHE A 247 -18.08 13.01 1.13
N SER A 248 -19.20 13.59 1.59
CA SER A 248 -20.57 13.27 1.19
C SER A 248 -20.86 13.33 -0.32
N GLN A 249 -20.08 14.08 -1.08
CA GLN A 249 -20.21 14.21 -2.54
C GLN A 249 -19.45 13.12 -3.32
N SER A 250 -18.69 12.27 -2.64
CA SER A 250 -17.90 11.20 -3.29
C SER A 250 -18.76 9.98 -3.55
N ASN A 251 -18.43 9.21 -4.59
CA ASN A 251 -18.98 7.86 -4.73
C ASN A 251 -18.25 6.92 -3.76
N HIS A 252 -19.00 6.33 -2.83
CA HIS A 252 -18.46 5.42 -1.81
C HIS A 252 -18.64 3.96 -2.24
N LEU A 253 -17.53 3.29 -2.55
CA LEU A 253 -17.49 1.89 -2.98
C LEU A 253 -16.91 1.00 -1.89
N LEU A 254 -17.38 -0.24 -1.86
CA LEU A 254 -16.81 -1.32 -1.06
C LEU A 254 -15.91 -2.22 -1.91
N CYS A 255 -14.81 -2.68 -1.30
CA CYS A 255 -13.89 -3.62 -1.92
C CYS A 255 -14.59 -4.92 -2.32
N ARG A 256 -14.46 -5.30 -3.60
CA ARG A 256 -15.04 -6.53 -4.17
C ARG A 256 -14.43 -7.83 -3.63
N GLN A 257 -13.23 -7.79 -3.02
CA GLN A 257 -12.42 -8.98 -2.71
C GLN A 257 -12.36 -9.39 -1.23
N ARG A 258 -13.20 -8.81 -0.37
CA ARG A 258 -13.09 -9.05 1.09
C ARG A 258 -13.64 -10.39 1.55
N ILE A 259 -14.53 -11.03 0.78
CA ILE A 259 -15.05 -12.37 1.10
C ILE A 259 -14.03 -13.42 0.66
N LYS A 260 -13.17 -13.84 1.60
CA LYS A 260 -12.16 -14.89 1.42
C LYS A 260 -12.53 -16.13 2.27
N PRO A 261 -13.42 -17.03 1.81
CA PRO A 261 -13.66 -18.31 2.47
C PRO A 261 -12.43 -19.21 2.45
N GLN A 262 -12.52 -20.33 3.18
CA GLN A 262 -11.47 -21.33 3.27
C GLN A 262 -11.10 -21.90 1.89
N LYS A 263 -9.88 -22.44 1.76
CA LYS A 263 -9.29 -22.94 0.50
C LYS A 263 -10.13 -23.98 -0.27
N THR A 264 -11.15 -24.58 0.36
CA THR A 264 -12.04 -25.60 -0.22
C THR A 264 -13.20 -25.02 -1.05
N TRP A 265 -13.38 -23.69 -1.09
CA TRP A 265 -14.56 -23.02 -1.67
C TRP A 265 -14.31 -22.35 -3.04
N ASN A 266 -13.52 -22.99 -3.92
CA ASN A 266 -13.18 -22.42 -5.24
C ASN A 266 -14.41 -22.17 -6.13
N SER A 267 -15.38 -23.09 -6.14
CA SER A 267 -16.62 -22.93 -6.91
C SER A 267 -17.38 -21.67 -6.49
N PHE A 268 -17.49 -21.44 -5.18
CA PHE A 268 -18.08 -20.23 -4.63
C PHE A 268 -17.33 -18.98 -5.05
N HIS A 269 -16.00 -18.96 -4.98
CA HIS A 269 -15.23 -17.80 -5.43
C HIS A 269 -15.52 -17.42 -6.87
N VAL A 270 -15.65 -18.40 -7.76
CA VAL A 270 -15.98 -18.17 -9.17
C VAL A 270 -17.40 -17.61 -9.31
N LYS A 271 -18.39 -18.20 -8.65
CA LYS A 271 -19.80 -17.73 -8.72
C LYS A 271 -19.98 -16.35 -8.06
N TRP A 272 -19.39 -16.13 -6.89
CA TRP A 272 -19.37 -14.84 -6.21
C TRP A 272 -18.73 -13.75 -7.09
N LYS A 273 -17.57 -14.05 -7.69
CA LYS A 273 -16.91 -13.11 -8.60
C LYS A 273 -17.80 -12.77 -9.80
N LYS A 274 -18.42 -13.77 -10.44
CA LYS A 274 -19.37 -13.54 -11.54
C LYS A 274 -20.56 -12.68 -11.12
N LEU A 275 -21.14 -12.94 -9.95
CA LEU A 275 -22.21 -12.13 -9.38
C LEU A 275 -21.77 -10.66 -9.23
N VAL A 276 -20.63 -10.44 -8.57
CA VAL A 276 -20.09 -9.09 -8.32
C VAL A 276 -19.71 -8.36 -9.62
N GLU A 277 -19.24 -9.07 -10.63
CA GLU A 277 -18.86 -8.51 -11.94
C GLU A 277 -20.04 -8.41 -12.91
N SER A 278 -21.28 -8.68 -12.47
CA SER A 278 -22.46 -8.64 -13.34
C SER A 278 -22.71 -7.22 -13.87
N PRO A 279 -22.66 -6.99 -15.20
CA PRO A 279 -22.81 -5.65 -15.78
C PRO A 279 -24.27 -5.22 -15.95
N THR A 280 -25.21 -6.17 -15.99
CA THR A 280 -26.63 -5.93 -16.24
C THR A 280 -27.49 -6.60 -15.18
N LEU A 281 -28.73 -6.12 -15.03
CA LEU A 281 -29.69 -6.70 -14.09
C LEU A 281 -29.97 -8.17 -14.42
N ASN A 282 -30.10 -8.53 -15.69
CA ASN A 282 -30.32 -9.90 -16.12
C ASN A 282 -29.13 -10.81 -15.73
N ALA A 283 -27.90 -10.38 -16.01
CA ALA A 283 -26.71 -11.12 -15.60
C ALA A 283 -26.63 -11.28 -14.08
N TYR A 284 -26.97 -10.23 -13.33
CA TYR A 284 -27.01 -10.27 -11.86
C TYR A 284 -28.04 -11.28 -11.36
N MET A 285 -29.28 -11.25 -11.85
CA MET A 285 -30.32 -12.19 -11.43
C MET A 285 -29.97 -13.64 -11.74
N GLN A 286 -29.39 -13.90 -12.92
CA GLN A 286 -28.92 -15.24 -13.29
C GLN A 286 -27.78 -15.71 -12.36
N ASN A 287 -26.76 -14.87 -12.17
CA ASN A 287 -25.64 -15.22 -11.29
C ASN A 287 -26.07 -15.33 -9.81
N TYR A 288 -27.11 -14.62 -9.40
CA TYR A 288 -27.67 -14.69 -8.05
C TYR A 288 -28.38 -16.02 -7.83
N ALA A 289 -29.21 -16.45 -8.78
CA ALA A 289 -29.84 -17.77 -8.76
C ALA A 289 -28.79 -18.89 -8.76
N ASP A 290 -27.75 -18.78 -9.59
CA ASP A 290 -26.62 -19.72 -9.60
C ASP A 290 -25.92 -19.81 -8.23
N LEU A 291 -25.74 -18.67 -7.55
CA LEU A 291 -25.13 -18.64 -6.22
C LEU A 291 -26.06 -19.26 -5.17
N GLN A 292 -27.37 -19.02 -5.26
CA GLN A 292 -28.37 -19.65 -4.40
C GLN A 292 -28.37 -21.17 -4.55
N THR A 293 -28.35 -21.67 -5.79
CA THR A 293 -28.28 -23.12 -6.06
C THR A 293 -26.99 -23.72 -5.49
N LEU A 294 -25.85 -23.05 -5.64
CA LEU A 294 -24.57 -23.52 -5.09
C LEU A 294 -24.60 -23.59 -3.55
N LEU A 295 -25.27 -22.64 -2.91
CA LEU A 295 -25.35 -22.52 -1.45
C LEU A 295 -26.60 -23.16 -0.84
N PHE A 296 -27.32 -24.00 -1.61
CA PHE A 296 -28.55 -24.63 -1.14
C PHE A 296 -28.33 -25.46 0.14
N GLU A 297 -27.27 -26.26 0.19
CA GLU A 297 -26.89 -27.05 1.38
C GLU A 297 -26.21 -26.22 2.48
N HIS A 298 -25.95 -24.94 2.22
CA HIS A 298 -25.25 -24.00 3.10
C HIS A 298 -26.06 -22.71 3.28
N ALA A 299 -27.34 -22.88 3.65
CA ALA A 299 -28.30 -21.78 3.78
C ALA A 299 -27.85 -20.69 4.77
N ASP A 300 -27.11 -21.06 5.82
CA ASP A 300 -26.49 -20.16 6.79
C ASP A 300 -25.45 -19.22 6.14
N VAL A 301 -24.64 -19.75 5.23
CA VAL A 301 -23.67 -18.97 4.45
C VAL A 301 -24.40 -18.00 3.53
N PHE A 302 -25.46 -18.47 2.85
CA PHE A 302 -26.26 -17.60 1.99
C PHE A 302 -26.97 -16.48 2.78
N ASP A 303 -27.58 -16.81 3.93
CA ASP A 303 -28.23 -15.85 4.80
C ASP A 303 -27.24 -14.78 5.29
N TYR A 304 -26.04 -15.19 5.71
CA TYR A 304 -24.97 -14.25 6.04
C TYR A 304 -24.63 -13.34 4.85
N LEU A 305 -24.42 -13.89 3.65
CA LEU A 305 -24.10 -13.09 2.47
C LEU A 305 -25.21 -12.10 2.13
N TYR A 306 -26.46 -12.52 2.23
CA TYR A 306 -27.60 -11.66 1.95
C TYR A 306 -27.75 -10.56 3.01
N THR A 307 -27.83 -10.92 4.28
CA THR A 307 -28.11 -10.00 5.39
C THR A 307 -26.95 -9.03 5.66
N VAL A 308 -25.71 -9.45 5.43
CA VAL A 308 -24.50 -8.67 5.75
C VAL A 308 -23.98 -7.91 4.54
N TRP A 309 -24.10 -8.46 3.33
CA TRP A 309 -23.50 -7.90 2.11
C TRP A 309 -24.53 -7.52 1.05
N LEU A 310 -25.21 -8.48 0.42
CA LEU A 310 -26.02 -8.22 -0.77
C LEU A 310 -27.21 -7.30 -0.48
N GLY A 311 -28.02 -7.62 0.54
CA GLY A 311 -29.23 -6.87 0.87
C GLY A 311 -28.97 -5.46 1.40
N LYS A 312 -27.77 -5.17 1.93
CA LYS A 312 -27.42 -3.86 2.49
C LYS A 312 -26.52 -3.02 1.60
N TYR A 313 -25.64 -3.67 0.83
CA TYR A 313 -24.51 -2.99 0.20
C TYR A 313 -24.23 -3.42 -1.24
N ALA A 314 -25.06 -4.25 -1.88
CA ALA A 314 -24.82 -4.68 -3.27
C ALA A 314 -24.51 -3.50 -4.21
N GLU A 315 -25.23 -2.39 -4.05
CA GLU A 315 -25.05 -1.18 -4.85
C GLU A 315 -23.66 -0.55 -4.73
N ARG A 316 -22.92 -0.85 -3.64
CA ARG A 316 -21.59 -0.31 -3.37
C ARG A 316 -20.44 -1.19 -3.86
N PHE A 317 -20.67 -2.43 -4.30
CA PHE A 317 -19.58 -3.28 -4.81
C PHE A 317 -19.89 -4.05 -6.10
N VAL A 318 -21.15 -4.26 -6.46
CA VAL A 318 -21.52 -4.99 -7.68
C VAL A 318 -21.46 -4.07 -8.90
N SER A 319 -20.88 -4.55 -9.99
CA SER A 319 -20.62 -3.80 -11.24
C SER A 319 -21.87 -3.09 -11.77
N LEU A 320 -23.01 -3.78 -11.80
CA LEU A 320 -24.32 -3.24 -12.20
C LEU A 320 -24.62 -1.83 -11.66
N TRP A 321 -24.27 -1.56 -10.40
CA TRP A 321 -24.49 -0.25 -9.78
C TRP A 321 -23.21 0.59 -9.73
N THR A 322 -22.10 -0.02 -9.33
CA THR A 322 -20.83 0.71 -9.11
C THR A 322 -20.18 1.23 -10.38
N ASP A 323 -20.39 0.53 -11.49
CA ASP A 323 -19.79 0.86 -12.79
C ASP A 323 -20.65 1.86 -13.59
N LYS A 324 -21.70 2.42 -12.98
CA LYS A 324 -22.46 3.56 -13.52
C LYS A 324 -21.86 4.92 -13.14
N HIS A 325 -20.90 4.93 -12.22
CA HIS A 325 -20.24 6.13 -11.72
C HIS A 325 -18.72 6.06 -11.96
N ILE A 326 -18.09 7.23 -12.10
CA ILE A 326 -16.65 7.32 -12.32
C ILE A 326 -15.91 6.74 -11.12
N ASN A 327 -15.16 5.67 -11.35
CA ASN A 327 -14.34 4.97 -10.36
C ASN A 327 -12.90 4.69 -10.85
N PHE A 328 -12.60 5.02 -12.11
CA PHE A 328 -11.31 4.83 -12.78
C PHE A 328 -10.77 3.39 -12.74
N GLY A 329 -11.67 2.40 -12.62
CA GLY A 329 -11.32 0.99 -12.49
C GLY A 329 -10.88 0.58 -11.09
N ASN A 330 -11.13 1.40 -10.06
CA ASN A 330 -10.79 1.08 -8.68
C ASN A 330 -11.98 0.43 -7.97
N SER A 331 -11.85 -0.84 -7.63
CA SER A 331 -12.90 -1.63 -6.97
C SER A 331 -12.37 -2.55 -5.85
N THR A 332 -11.07 -2.45 -5.52
CA THR A 332 -10.42 -3.30 -4.52
C THR A 332 -9.41 -2.53 -3.68
N THR A 333 -9.31 -2.83 -2.38
CA THR A 333 -8.29 -2.30 -1.46
C THR A 333 -6.94 -3.03 -1.53
N ASN A 334 -6.76 -4.00 -2.43
CA ASN A 334 -5.48 -4.72 -2.65
C ASN A 334 -4.26 -3.80 -2.83
N ARG A 335 -4.48 -2.62 -3.42
CA ARG A 335 -3.43 -1.60 -3.57
C ARG A 335 -2.95 -1.10 -2.21
N VAL A 336 -3.88 -0.88 -1.29
CA VAL A 336 -3.58 -0.52 0.10
C VAL A 336 -2.88 -1.68 0.79
N GLU A 337 -3.42 -2.90 0.72
CA GLU A 337 -2.79 -4.09 1.31
C GLU A 337 -1.34 -4.29 0.82
N SER A 338 -1.07 -4.06 -0.46
CA SER A 338 0.27 -4.13 -1.04
C SER A 338 1.21 -3.04 -0.50
N GLN A 339 0.75 -1.80 -0.35
CA GLN A 339 1.56 -0.74 0.25
C GLN A 339 1.80 -1.00 1.74
N HIS A 340 0.77 -1.44 2.44
CA HIS A 340 0.83 -1.83 3.83
C HIS A 340 1.83 -2.97 4.06
N ALA A 341 1.87 -3.98 3.18
CA ALA A 341 2.85 -5.05 3.22
C ALA A 341 4.29 -4.53 3.03
N LYS A 342 4.51 -3.53 2.17
CA LYS A 342 5.83 -2.88 2.04
C LYS A 342 6.21 -2.11 3.31
N LEU A 343 5.26 -1.40 3.92
CA LEU A 343 5.48 -0.71 5.21
C LEU A 343 5.81 -1.70 6.33
N LYS A 344 5.11 -2.84 6.41
CA LYS A 344 5.43 -3.89 7.39
C LYS A 344 6.83 -4.48 7.18
N ASN A 345 7.27 -4.60 5.93
CA ASN A 345 8.56 -5.17 5.58
C ASN A 345 9.74 -4.20 5.75
N THR A 346 9.47 -2.90 5.76
CA THR A 346 10.49 -1.85 5.80
C THR A 346 10.25 -1.01 7.05
N TRP A 347 11.17 -1.03 8.02
CA TRP A 347 11.05 -0.24 9.26
C TRP A 347 11.12 1.29 9.03
N ASN A 348 11.20 1.72 7.77
CA ASN A 348 11.42 3.08 7.34
C ASN A 348 10.32 3.54 6.37
N MET A 349 9.33 4.25 6.90
CA MET A 349 8.25 4.87 6.12
C MET A 349 8.77 5.79 5.02
N ARG A 350 9.94 6.43 5.22
CA ARG A 350 10.59 7.27 4.19
C ARG A 350 10.99 6.46 2.97
N ASN A 351 11.46 5.22 3.12
CA ASN A 351 11.79 4.39 1.97
C ASN A 351 10.54 4.01 1.19
N VAL A 352 9.40 3.70 1.83
CA VAL A 352 8.17 3.40 1.09
C VAL A 352 7.65 4.64 0.36
N ILE A 353 7.59 5.80 1.01
CA ILE A 353 7.12 7.04 0.40
C ILE A 353 8.10 7.53 -0.68
N TRP A 354 9.40 7.57 -0.39
CA TRP A 354 10.41 8.02 -1.34
C TRP A 354 10.56 7.05 -2.51
N THR A 355 10.57 5.73 -2.30
CA THR A 355 10.66 4.78 -3.42
C THR A 355 9.39 4.84 -4.27
N ASN A 356 8.20 4.95 -3.66
CA ASN A 356 6.96 5.09 -4.42
C ASN A 356 6.91 6.41 -5.21
N SER A 357 7.20 7.55 -4.57
CA SER A 357 7.20 8.86 -5.21
C SER A 357 8.33 8.99 -6.23
N TYR A 358 9.58 8.65 -5.91
CA TYR A 358 10.72 8.71 -6.83
C TYR A 358 10.58 7.74 -8.01
N MET A 359 10.17 6.47 -7.80
CA MET A 359 9.91 5.56 -8.91
C MET A 359 8.78 6.05 -9.80
N LEU A 360 7.77 6.69 -9.22
CA LEU A 360 6.67 7.28 -9.97
C LEU A 360 7.12 8.51 -10.76
N LEU A 361 7.91 9.41 -10.15
CA LEU A 361 8.51 10.57 -10.82
C LEU A 361 9.39 10.12 -12.00
N LYS A 362 10.24 9.12 -11.78
CA LYS A 362 11.09 8.52 -12.83
C LYS A 362 10.24 7.85 -13.91
N LYS A 363 9.13 7.19 -13.56
CA LYS A 363 8.20 6.58 -14.52
C LYS A 363 7.39 7.61 -15.30
N LEU A 364 6.90 8.68 -14.68
CA LEU A 364 6.20 9.78 -15.34
C LEU A 364 7.14 10.53 -16.29
N TYR A 365 8.40 10.75 -15.89
CA TYR A 365 9.43 11.32 -16.75
C TYR A 365 9.79 10.40 -17.92
N ASN A 366 10.00 9.10 -17.66
CA ASN A 366 10.25 8.10 -18.71
C ASN A 366 9.03 7.79 -19.58
N HIS A 367 7.82 8.15 -19.13
CA HIS A 367 6.57 7.93 -19.84
C HIS A 367 6.60 8.63 -21.21
N LYS A 368 7.15 9.84 -21.29
CA LYS A 368 7.37 10.57 -22.57
C LYS A 368 8.22 9.78 -23.58
N LYS A 369 9.15 8.93 -23.11
CA LYS A 369 10.05 8.11 -23.94
C LYS A 369 9.48 6.73 -24.30
N LEU A 370 8.60 6.17 -23.46
CA LEU A 370 7.91 4.89 -23.74
C LEU A 370 6.68 5.06 -24.63
N LEU A 371 6.02 6.22 -24.55
CA LEU A 371 4.90 6.60 -25.41
C LEU A 371 5.23 6.40 -26.90
N SER A 372 6.45 6.70 -27.36
CA SER A 372 6.80 6.59 -28.78
C SER A 372 6.89 5.16 -29.33
N LYS A 373 7.01 4.11 -28.50
CA LYS A 373 7.26 2.73 -28.97
C LYS A 373 6.04 1.81 -28.99
N LYS A 374 4.97 2.13 -28.25
CA LYS A 374 3.77 1.27 -28.09
C LYS A 374 2.48 1.85 -28.66
N LEU A 375 2.50 3.10 -29.13
CA LEU A 375 1.29 3.77 -29.60
C LEU A 375 0.80 3.17 -30.91
N SER A 376 -0.52 2.95 -31.00
CA SER A 376 -1.14 2.71 -32.30
C SER A 376 -0.86 3.91 -33.21
N HIS A 377 -0.40 3.63 -34.42
CA HIS A 377 -0.19 4.63 -35.47
C HIS A 377 -1.52 5.03 -36.13
N ASP A 378 -2.63 4.39 -35.76
CA ASP A 378 -3.96 4.74 -36.26
C ASP A 378 -4.27 6.23 -36.01
N ARG A 379 -4.86 6.87 -37.03
CA ARG A 379 -5.22 8.30 -37.02
C ARG A 379 -6.14 8.68 -35.84
N ILE A 380 -6.95 7.73 -35.39
CA ILE A 380 -7.87 7.89 -34.26
C ILE A 380 -7.16 8.31 -32.94
N PHE A 381 -5.90 7.94 -32.75
CA PHE A 381 -5.13 8.27 -31.54
C PHE A 381 -4.30 9.55 -31.64
N GLU A 382 -4.27 10.22 -32.80
CA GLU A 382 -3.32 11.30 -33.11
C GLU A 382 -3.29 12.41 -32.07
N ILE A 383 -4.46 12.92 -31.67
CA ILE A 383 -4.60 13.99 -30.67
C ILE A 383 -4.24 13.48 -29.26
N LEU A 384 -4.52 12.21 -28.95
CA LEU A 384 -4.32 11.64 -27.61
C LEU A 384 -2.84 11.38 -27.30
N ARG A 385 -2.00 11.19 -28.34
CA ARG A 385 -0.57 10.88 -28.17
C ARG A 385 0.12 11.94 -27.32
N LYS A 386 0.81 11.49 -26.27
CA LYS A 386 1.53 12.34 -25.30
C LYS A 386 0.64 13.32 -24.49
N ARG A 387 -0.68 13.29 -24.67
CA ARG A 387 -1.65 14.11 -23.92
C ARG A 387 -2.57 13.29 -23.02
N VAL A 388 -2.67 11.98 -23.26
CA VAL A 388 -3.40 11.02 -22.44
C VAL A 388 -2.45 9.94 -21.91
N SER A 389 -2.74 9.39 -20.74
CA SER A 389 -1.93 8.34 -20.12
C SER A 389 -1.90 7.06 -20.95
N VAL A 390 -0.80 6.30 -20.89
CA VAL A 390 -0.68 5.03 -21.62
C VAL A 390 -1.75 4.05 -21.16
N HIS A 391 -2.07 4.05 -19.86
CA HIS A 391 -3.10 3.17 -19.33
C HIS A 391 -4.49 3.45 -19.93
N ALA A 392 -4.87 4.73 -20.04
CA ALA A 392 -6.12 5.11 -20.69
C ALA A 392 -6.12 4.76 -22.18
N MET A 393 -4.99 4.97 -22.88
CA MET A 393 -4.88 4.58 -24.28
C MET A 393 -4.98 3.07 -24.50
N ASP A 394 -4.37 2.25 -23.64
CA ASP A 394 -4.51 0.79 -23.68
C ASP A 394 -5.99 0.39 -23.55
N LYS A 395 -6.74 1.05 -22.65
CA LYS A 395 -8.18 0.83 -22.46
C LYS A 395 -9.02 1.23 -23.69
N ILE A 396 -8.73 2.38 -24.29
CA ILE A 396 -9.40 2.83 -25.50
C ILE A 396 -9.08 1.88 -26.67
N LEU A 397 -7.85 1.38 -26.77
CA LEU A 397 -7.45 0.42 -27.79
C LEU A 397 -8.21 -0.91 -27.66
N GLU A 398 -8.40 -1.41 -26.43
CA GLU A 398 -9.25 -2.58 -26.16
C GLU A 398 -10.68 -2.37 -26.69
N GLU A 399 -11.31 -1.24 -26.38
CA GLU A 399 -12.67 -0.91 -26.88
C GLU A 399 -12.71 -0.66 -28.39
N PHE A 400 -11.65 -0.12 -28.98
CA PHE A 400 -11.54 0.08 -30.43
C PHE A 400 -11.46 -1.27 -31.17
N HIS A 401 -10.74 -2.25 -30.62
CA HIS A 401 -10.76 -3.61 -31.17
C HIS A 401 -12.14 -4.25 -30.98
N ARG A 402 -12.82 -3.98 -29.85
CA ARG A 402 -14.18 -4.46 -29.59
C ARG A 402 -15.19 -3.90 -30.59
N SER A 403 -15.09 -2.62 -30.95
CA SER A 403 -15.99 -1.96 -31.91
C SER A 403 -15.84 -2.44 -33.35
N LYS A 404 -14.66 -2.98 -33.70
CA LYS A 404 -14.41 -3.63 -35.00
C LYS A 404 -14.94 -5.06 -35.06
N ARG A 405 -14.96 -5.77 -33.93
CA ARG A 405 -15.41 -7.18 -33.86
C ARG A 405 -16.92 -7.33 -33.79
N PHE A 406 -17.60 -6.37 -33.17
CA PHE A 406 -19.04 -6.44 -32.90
C PHE A 406 -19.75 -5.18 -33.40
N ALA A 407 -20.95 -5.34 -33.94
CA ALA A 407 -21.86 -4.24 -34.26
C ALA A 407 -22.49 -3.72 -32.97
N LEU A 408 -21.78 -2.81 -32.29
CA LEU A 408 -22.19 -2.28 -31.00
C LEU A 408 -23.04 -1.02 -31.15
N THR A 409 -24.10 -0.96 -30.33
CA THR A 409 -25.08 0.12 -30.20
C THR A 409 -25.06 0.66 -28.78
N PRO A 410 -25.68 1.83 -28.50
CA PRO A 410 -25.85 2.30 -27.13
C PRO A 410 -26.50 1.26 -26.20
N GLU A 411 -27.43 0.46 -26.72
CA GLU A 411 -28.21 -0.53 -25.97
C GLU A 411 -27.39 -1.78 -25.61
N ASN A 412 -26.51 -2.24 -26.49
CA ASN A 412 -25.75 -3.48 -26.30
C ASN A 412 -24.27 -3.26 -25.91
N CYS A 413 -23.77 -2.01 -25.94
CA CYS A 413 -22.39 -1.71 -25.59
C CYS A 413 -22.11 -1.81 -24.08
N GLY A 414 -23.13 -1.61 -23.24
CA GLY A 414 -22.96 -1.58 -21.78
C GLY A 414 -22.11 -0.43 -21.22
N CYS A 415 -21.49 0.38 -22.09
CA CYS A 415 -20.84 1.67 -21.85
C CYS A 415 -19.90 1.80 -20.63
N GLN A 416 -19.42 0.68 -20.06
CA GLN A 416 -18.64 0.68 -18.82
C GLN A 416 -17.38 1.55 -18.90
N LEU A 417 -16.68 1.55 -20.05
CA LEU A 417 -15.49 2.39 -20.18
C LEU A 417 -15.84 3.90 -20.09
N ARG A 418 -17.00 4.30 -20.63
CA ARG A 418 -17.52 5.67 -20.55
C ARG A 418 -17.95 6.01 -19.13
N THR A 419 -18.76 5.15 -18.50
CA THR A 419 -19.35 5.43 -17.19
C THR A 419 -18.32 5.33 -16.05
N CYS A 420 -17.44 4.32 -16.03
CA CYS A 420 -16.49 4.14 -14.93
C CYS A 420 -15.17 4.88 -15.12
N PHE A 421 -14.67 4.95 -16.36
CA PHE A 421 -13.38 5.56 -16.64
C PHE A 421 -13.53 6.98 -17.21
N GLY A 422 -14.69 7.39 -17.73
CA GLY A 422 -14.81 8.66 -18.44
C GLY A 422 -14.00 8.67 -19.75
N LEU A 423 -13.86 7.52 -20.40
CA LEU A 423 -13.16 7.34 -21.67
C LEU A 423 -14.13 6.85 -22.75
N PRO A 424 -13.90 7.14 -24.05
CA PRO A 424 -14.79 6.68 -25.11
C PRO A 424 -14.92 5.17 -25.15
N CYS A 425 -16.16 4.67 -25.11
CA CYS A 425 -16.44 3.24 -25.20
C CYS A 425 -16.68 2.79 -26.65
N ALA A 426 -16.78 1.49 -26.87
CA ALA A 426 -16.72 0.89 -28.21
C ALA A 426 -17.77 1.44 -29.20
N HIS A 427 -19.02 1.68 -28.77
CA HIS A 427 -20.05 2.23 -29.67
C HIS A 427 -19.73 3.67 -30.12
N GLU A 428 -19.18 4.49 -29.22
CA GLU A 428 -18.76 5.86 -29.55
C GLU A 428 -17.55 5.85 -30.49
N LEU A 429 -16.63 4.89 -30.32
CA LEU A 429 -15.41 4.80 -31.12
C LEU A 429 -15.65 4.55 -32.61
N VAL A 430 -16.83 4.02 -32.97
CA VAL A 430 -17.25 3.87 -34.38
C VAL A 430 -17.36 5.24 -35.07
N MET A 431 -17.71 6.29 -34.32
CA MET A 431 -17.86 7.65 -34.85
C MET A 431 -16.54 8.34 -35.16
N TYR A 432 -15.42 7.82 -34.66
CA TYR A 432 -14.08 8.35 -34.90
C TYR A 432 -13.29 7.54 -35.95
N VAL A 433 -13.95 6.66 -36.70
CA VAL A 433 -13.28 5.95 -37.80
C VAL A 433 -12.85 6.97 -38.86
N GLY A 434 -11.53 7.11 -39.04
CA GLY A 434 -10.93 8.07 -39.98
C GLY A 434 -10.69 9.48 -39.42
N SER A 435 -11.11 9.76 -38.18
CA SER A 435 -10.93 11.05 -37.50
C SER A 435 -10.28 10.88 -36.12
N PRO A 436 -9.49 11.83 -35.61
CA PRO A 436 -8.89 11.70 -34.29
C PRO A 436 -9.93 11.83 -33.17
N ILE A 437 -9.77 11.07 -32.09
CA ILE A 437 -10.58 11.22 -30.87
C ILE A 437 -10.28 12.59 -30.25
N PRO A 438 -11.31 13.40 -29.95
CA PRO A 438 -11.15 14.67 -29.25
C PRO A 438 -10.49 14.50 -27.87
N LEU A 439 -9.64 15.44 -27.47
CA LEU A 439 -8.94 15.32 -26.18
C LEU A 439 -9.92 15.38 -25.00
N ASP A 440 -10.92 16.24 -25.09
CA ASP A 440 -11.97 16.49 -24.10
C ASP A 440 -12.97 15.35 -23.95
N SER A 441 -13.05 14.40 -24.90
CA SER A 441 -13.84 13.19 -24.73
C SER A 441 -13.26 12.22 -23.69
N ASN A 442 -12.09 12.55 -23.12
CA ASN A 442 -11.37 11.79 -22.10
C ASN A 442 -11.35 12.59 -20.81
N ASP A 443 -11.68 11.93 -19.70
CA ASP A 443 -11.67 12.55 -18.38
C ASP A 443 -10.35 13.26 -18.07
N ALA A 444 -10.43 14.43 -17.41
CA ALA A 444 -9.28 15.23 -16.97
C ALA A 444 -8.25 14.40 -16.18
N PHE A 445 -8.71 13.41 -15.40
CA PHE A 445 -7.84 12.48 -14.69
C PHE A 445 -6.82 11.82 -15.61
N TRP A 446 -7.23 11.34 -16.79
CA TRP A 446 -6.34 10.63 -17.73
C TRP A 446 -5.44 11.56 -18.53
N ARG A 447 -5.81 12.85 -18.61
CA ARG A 447 -5.04 13.91 -19.26
C ARG A 447 -3.92 14.44 -18.37
N LYS A 448 -3.94 14.14 -17.06
CA LYS A 448 -2.92 14.59 -16.11
C LYS A 448 -1.61 13.80 -16.25
N LEU A 449 -0.61 14.39 -16.90
CA LEU A 449 0.70 13.78 -17.17
C LEU A 449 1.90 14.49 -16.52
N ASP A 450 1.64 15.51 -15.70
CA ASP A 450 2.62 16.26 -14.95
C ASP A 450 2.28 16.29 -13.45
N LEU A 451 3.04 17.08 -12.68
CA LEU A 451 2.93 17.21 -11.21
C LEU A 451 2.48 18.61 -10.79
N THR A 452 1.85 19.34 -11.69
CA THR A 452 1.18 20.58 -11.33
C THR A 452 -0.03 20.25 -10.48
N SER A 453 -0.41 21.13 -9.54
CA SER A 453 -1.63 20.93 -8.77
C SER A 453 -2.84 20.86 -9.70
N SER A 454 -3.81 20.00 -9.39
CA SER A 454 -5.10 19.94 -10.11
C SER A 454 -6.18 20.77 -9.42
N ILE A 455 -5.85 21.44 -8.31
CA ILE A 455 -6.81 22.16 -7.45
C ILE A 455 -7.22 23.52 -8.03
N SER A 456 -6.47 24.07 -9.00
CA SER A 456 -6.75 25.36 -9.65
C SER A 456 -7.57 25.26 -10.94
N VAL A 457 -8.09 24.08 -11.27
CA VAL A 457 -8.82 23.87 -12.53
C VAL A 457 -10.31 23.76 -12.17
N GLU A 458 -11.11 24.71 -12.65
CA GLU A 458 -12.57 24.65 -12.58
C GLU A 458 -13.04 23.27 -13.06
N TYR A 459 -13.94 22.68 -12.30
CA TYR A 459 -14.46 21.36 -12.54
C TYR A 459 -15.22 21.34 -13.87
N ASP A 460 -14.56 20.91 -14.95
CA ASP A 460 -15.26 20.35 -16.11
C ASP A 460 -15.83 18.99 -15.67
N ASP A 461 -16.99 19.04 -15.02
CA ASP A 461 -17.86 17.87 -15.00
C ASP A 461 -18.17 17.54 -16.46
N LEU A 462 -17.76 16.35 -16.88
CA LEU A 462 -18.31 15.72 -18.07
C LEU A 462 -19.77 15.39 -17.76
N ASN A 463 -20.62 16.41 -17.68
CA ASN A 463 -22.06 16.23 -17.62
C ASN A 463 -22.45 15.44 -18.87
N VAL A 464 -23.18 14.34 -18.66
CA VAL A 464 -23.74 13.47 -19.70
C VAL A 464 -24.47 14.31 -20.76
N ASP A 465 -25.12 15.40 -20.37
CA ASP A 465 -25.82 16.32 -21.28
C ASP A 465 -24.86 17.06 -22.22
N ASN A 466 -23.74 17.55 -21.70
CA ASN A 466 -22.72 18.26 -22.46
C ASN A 466 -22.00 17.32 -23.43
N HIS A 467 -21.73 16.08 -22.99
CA HIS A 467 -21.19 15.03 -23.84
C HIS A 467 -22.17 14.62 -24.95
N MET A 468 -23.46 14.47 -24.61
CA MET A 468 -24.51 14.13 -25.57
C MET A 468 -24.68 15.22 -26.64
N GLN A 469 -24.62 16.50 -26.27
CA GLN A 469 -24.63 17.61 -27.22
C GLN A 469 -23.42 17.55 -28.18
N ARG A 470 -22.22 17.36 -27.65
CA ARG A 470 -21.00 17.23 -28.49
C ARG A 470 -21.02 15.99 -29.37
N PHE A 471 -21.54 14.86 -28.87
CA PHE A 471 -21.72 13.67 -29.69
C PHE A 471 -22.65 13.95 -30.88
N LYS A 472 -23.75 14.69 -30.68
CA LYS A 472 -24.64 15.13 -31.76
C LYS A 472 -23.92 16.01 -32.79
N GLU A 473 -23.04 16.91 -32.36
CA GLU A 473 -22.22 17.73 -33.26
C GLU A 473 -21.23 16.90 -34.09
N ILE A 474 -20.51 15.98 -33.43
CA ILE A 474 -19.59 15.05 -34.09
C ILE A 474 -20.35 14.20 -35.11
N TYR A 475 -21.51 13.67 -34.72
CA TYR A 475 -22.38 12.89 -35.59
C TYR A 475 -22.79 13.70 -36.83
N LYS A 476 -23.24 14.95 -36.67
CA LYS A 476 -23.61 15.83 -37.79
C LYS A 476 -22.46 16.06 -38.76
N ASN A 477 -21.22 16.16 -38.26
CA ASN A 477 -20.03 16.45 -39.07
C ASN A 477 -19.40 15.22 -39.73
N GLN A 478 -19.88 13.99 -39.46
CA GLN A 478 -19.36 12.79 -40.11
C GLN A 478 -19.87 12.63 -41.57
N PRO A 479 -19.10 11.96 -42.45
CA PRO A 479 -19.55 11.56 -43.77
C PRO A 479 -20.82 10.68 -43.72
N ASP A 480 -21.66 10.78 -44.75
CA ASP A 480 -22.95 10.08 -44.79
C ASP A 480 -22.84 8.56 -44.70
N HIS A 481 -21.78 7.97 -45.26
CA HIS A 481 -21.55 6.53 -45.14
C HIS A 481 -21.25 6.09 -43.69
N ILE A 482 -20.61 6.94 -42.87
CA ILE A 482 -20.36 6.66 -41.44
C ILE A 482 -21.65 6.81 -40.66
N LYS A 483 -22.42 7.88 -40.91
CA LYS A 483 -23.75 8.09 -40.30
C LYS A 483 -24.70 6.93 -40.61
N TYR A 484 -24.77 6.53 -41.87
CA TYR A 484 -25.59 5.40 -42.32
C TYR A 484 -25.15 4.09 -41.68
N ASN A 485 -23.84 3.82 -41.61
CA ASN A 485 -23.33 2.63 -40.91
C ASN A 485 -23.67 2.65 -39.41
N TYR A 486 -23.62 3.82 -38.77
CA TYR A 486 -23.99 4.00 -37.37
C TYR A 486 -25.49 3.78 -37.15
N LEU A 487 -26.36 4.41 -37.96
CA LEU A 487 -27.81 4.24 -37.90
C LEU A 487 -28.24 2.80 -38.16
N ARG A 488 -27.66 2.13 -39.15
CA ARG A 488 -27.92 0.71 -39.46
C ARG A 488 -27.57 -0.21 -38.29
N ARG A 489 -26.67 0.20 -37.39
CA ARG A 489 -26.39 -0.59 -36.18
C ARG A 489 -27.47 -0.41 -35.13
N MET A 490 -28.14 0.75 -35.07
CA MET A 490 -29.15 1.07 -34.06
C MET A 490 -30.55 0.52 -34.38
N GLU A 491 -30.79 0.12 -35.64
CA GLU A 491 -31.95 -0.67 -36.09
C GLU A 491 -31.72 -2.17 -35.83
#